data_AF-A0A8H4ZT53-F1
#
_entry.id   AF-A0A8H4ZT53-F1
#
_cell.length_a   1.000
_cell.length_b   1.000
_cell.length_c   1.000
_cell.angle_alpha   90.00
_cell.angle_beta   90.00
_cell.angle_gamma   90.00
#
_symmetry.space_group_name_H-M   'P 1'
#
loop_
_entity.id
_entity.type
_entity.pdbx_description
1 polymer ?
#
loop_
_entity_poly.entity_id
_entity_poly.type
_entity_poly.pdbx_seq_one_letter_code
_entity_poly.pdbx_strand_id
1 'polypeptide(L)'
;MKYLLTLTLAIPAIIASPAPVPDATASREVQACACINAEGKTTVNGYCGYIRGRAERVDGGELCYPSDKYSDYIPEYFTADFCKDYYPGYNERVCKTKIVCPLVGDYWVSC
;
A
#
# COMPACT_ATOMS: atom_id res chain seq x y z
N MET A 1 -27.85 48.45 -43.59
CA MET A 1 -27.39 48.64 -42.19
C MET A 1 -28.26 47.73 -41.33
N LYS A 2 -27.81 46.88 -40.41
CA LYS A 2 -26.49 46.47 -39.93
C LYS A 2 -26.78 45.23 -39.08
N TYR A 3 -26.27 44.06 -39.48
CA TYR A 3 -26.47 42.80 -38.78
C TYR A 3 -25.73 42.85 -37.44
N LEU A 4 -26.41 42.60 -36.32
CA LEU A 4 -25.79 42.38 -35.03
C LEU A 4 -26.02 40.91 -34.65
N LEU A 5 -25.01 40.10 -34.96
CA LEU A 5 -24.89 38.72 -34.49
C LEU A 5 -24.41 38.75 -33.05
N THR A 6 -25.27 38.43 -32.09
CA THR A 6 -24.90 38.32 -30.68
C THR A 6 -24.33 36.93 -30.44
N LEU A 7 -23.00 36.81 -30.43
CA LEU A 7 -22.30 35.56 -30.14
C LEU A 7 -22.23 35.36 -28.62
N THR A 8 -23.13 34.57 -28.06
CA THR A 8 -23.08 34.15 -26.66
C THR A 8 -21.97 33.13 -26.46
N LEU A 9 -20.86 33.54 -25.85
CA LEU A 9 -19.83 32.62 -25.35
C LEU A 9 -20.43 31.76 -24.24
N ALA A 10 -20.78 30.51 -24.57
CA ALA A 10 -21.02 29.48 -23.57
C ALA A 10 -19.66 29.07 -22.99
N ILE A 11 -19.30 29.66 -21.84
CA ILE A 11 -18.17 29.18 -21.04
C ILE A 11 -18.65 27.89 -20.37
N PRO A 12 -18.08 26.71 -20.69
CA PRO A 12 -18.38 25.51 -19.92
C PRO A 12 -17.86 25.78 -18.50
N ALA A 13 -18.79 25.89 -17.54
CA ALA A 13 -18.45 25.85 -16.14
C ALA A 13 -17.93 24.45 -15.85
N ILE A 14 -16.61 24.27 -15.93
CA ILE A 14 -15.93 23.10 -15.41
C ILE A 14 -16.06 23.21 -13.89
N ILE A 15 -17.17 22.68 -13.37
CA ILE A 15 -17.30 22.36 -11.95
C ILE A 15 -16.21 21.34 -11.67
N ALA A 16 -15.08 21.84 -11.13
CA ALA A 16 -14.08 21.01 -10.51
C ALA A 16 -14.78 20.32 -9.32
N SER A 17 -15.29 19.12 -9.55
CA SER A 17 -15.73 18.25 -8.46
C SER A 17 -14.54 18.10 -7.51
N PRO A 18 -14.71 18.34 -6.21
CA PRO A 18 -13.64 18.08 -5.25
C PRO A 18 -13.19 16.63 -5.44
N ALA A 19 -11.88 16.43 -5.60
CA ALA A 19 -11.33 15.09 -5.61
C ALA A 19 -11.75 14.39 -4.30
N PRO A 20 -12.12 13.09 -4.33
CA PRO A 20 -12.48 12.37 -3.13
C PRO A 20 -11.39 12.56 -2.09
N VAL A 21 -11.73 13.17 -0.95
CA VAL A 21 -10.81 13.24 0.19
C VAL A 21 -10.71 11.81 0.71
N PRO A 22 -9.51 11.21 0.81
CA PRO A 22 -9.35 9.87 1.35
C PRO A 22 -9.98 9.84 2.75
N ASP A 23 -11.02 9.04 2.91
CA ASP A 23 -11.68 8.88 4.19
C ASP A 23 -10.75 8.13 5.13
N ALA A 24 -10.18 8.83 6.12
CA ALA A 24 -9.33 8.25 7.14
C ALA A 24 -10.05 7.19 7.99
N THR A 25 -11.39 7.09 7.87
CA THR A 25 -12.26 6.12 8.52
C THR A 25 -12.60 4.90 7.66
N ALA A 26 -12.07 4.80 6.43
CA ALA A 26 -12.29 3.65 5.55
C ALA A 26 -11.15 2.63 5.65
N SER A 27 -11.51 1.33 5.62
CA SER A 27 -10.54 0.25 5.42
C SER A 27 -9.87 0.40 4.06
N ARG A 28 -8.59 0.01 3.97
CA ARG A 28 -7.84 0.10 2.70
C ARG A 28 -7.07 -1.17 2.40
N GLU A 29 -6.80 -1.39 1.12
CA GLU A 29 -5.89 -2.42 0.67
C GLU A 29 -4.43 -1.96 0.80
N VAL A 30 -3.58 -2.85 1.30
CA VAL A 30 -2.12 -2.70 1.37
C VAL A 30 -1.44 -3.96 0.87
N GLN A 31 -0.18 -3.85 0.49
CA GLN A 31 0.66 -5.00 0.16
C GLN A 31 1.39 -5.49 1.41
N ALA A 32 1.24 -6.78 1.70
CA ALA A 32 2.00 -7.49 2.73
C ALA A 32 3.03 -8.39 2.03
N CYS A 33 4.32 -8.17 2.28
CA CYS A 33 5.41 -8.83 1.56
C CYS A 33 6.34 -9.61 2.50
N ALA A 34 6.99 -10.65 1.97
CA ALA A 34 8.01 -11.42 2.66
C ALA A 34 9.00 -12.05 1.69
N CYS A 35 10.09 -12.58 2.25
CA CYS A 35 10.98 -13.48 1.52
C CYS A 35 10.46 -14.91 1.61
N ILE A 36 10.56 -15.67 0.52
CA ILE A 36 10.03 -17.02 0.38
C ILE A 36 11.14 -17.99 -0.07
N ASN A 37 11.12 -19.21 0.47
CA ASN A 37 12.03 -20.28 0.07
C ASN A 37 11.39 -21.22 -0.96
N ALA A 38 12.18 -22.16 -1.48
CA ALA A 38 11.72 -23.14 -2.48
C ALA A 38 10.62 -24.10 -1.96
N GLU A 39 10.43 -24.22 -0.64
CA GLU A 39 9.33 -24.99 -0.03
C GLU A 39 8.05 -24.17 0.12
N GLY A 40 8.06 -22.88 -0.24
CA GLY A 40 6.93 -21.97 -0.07
C GLY A 40 6.79 -21.37 1.34
N LYS A 41 7.75 -21.59 2.24
CA LYS A 41 7.75 -20.97 3.57
C LYS A 41 8.20 -19.52 3.47
N THR A 42 7.52 -18.61 4.16
CA THR A 42 7.86 -17.18 4.18
C THR A 42 8.52 -16.76 5.49
N THR A 43 9.35 -15.72 5.43
CA THR A 43 9.93 -15.07 6.59
C THR A 43 10.08 -13.57 6.38
N VAL A 44 9.87 -12.82 7.46
CA VAL A 44 10.20 -11.39 7.56
C VAL A 44 11.00 -11.07 8.82
N ASN A 45 11.02 -12.01 9.78
CA ASN A 45 11.71 -11.93 11.07
C ASN A 45 11.50 -10.56 11.77
N GLY A 46 12.41 -10.15 12.64
CA GLY A 46 12.41 -8.83 13.29
C GLY A 46 12.62 -7.65 12.34
N TYR A 47 13.00 -7.87 11.07
CA TYR A 47 13.24 -6.78 10.12
C TYR A 47 11.97 -6.00 9.80
N CYS A 48 10.82 -6.68 9.80
CA CYS A 48 9.55 -6.02 9.56
C CYS A 48 9.31 -4.84 10.52
N GLY A 49 9.62 -5.01 11.81
CA GLY A 49 9.50 -3.93 12.79
C GLY A 49 10.52 -2.80 12.59
N TYR A 50 11.71 -3.10 12.06
CA TYR A 50 12.75 -2.11 11.78
C TYR A 50 12.32 -1.10 10.69
N ILE A 51 11.60 -1.58 9.67
CA ILE A 51 11.09 -0.73 8.57
C ILE A 51 9.67 -0.21 8.82
N ARG A 52 9.26 -0.08 10.08
CA ARG A 52 7.92 0.37 10.49
C ARG A 52 6.80 -0.46 9.87
N GLY A 53 7.04 -1.76 9.69
CA GLY A 53 6.03 -2.73 9.32
C GLY A 53 5.50 -3.50 10.54
N ARG A 54 4.41 -4.23 10.33
CA ARG A 54 3.90 -5.23 11.27
C ARG A 54 3.93 -6.60 10.62
N ALA A 55 4.49 -7.58 11.34
CA ALA A 55 4.46 -8.97 10.92
C ALA A 55 3.11 -9.60 11.28
N GLU A 56 2.53 -10.34 10.34
CA GLU A 56 1.34 -11.15 10.56
C GLU A 56 1.56 -12.56 10.03
N ARG A 57 1.04 -13.54 10.76
CA ARG A 57 1.06 -14.93 10.32
C ARG A 57 -0.02 -15.19 9.27
N VAL A 58 0.39 -15.67 8.10
CA VAL A 58 -0.49 -16.04 6.98
C VAL A 58 -0.01 -17.38 6.42
N ASP A 59 -0.91 -18.37 6.33
CA ASP A 59 -0.64 -19.70 5.76
C ASP A 59 0.61 -20.42 6.34
N GLY A 60 0.90 -20.23 7.63
CA GLY A 60 2.04 -20.87 8.30
C GLY A 60 3.39 -20.16 8.14
N GLY A 61 3.44 -19.02 7.44
CA GLY A 61 4.57 -18.11 7.37
C GLY A 61 4.23 -16.71 7.89
N GLU A 62 5.18 -15.79 7.86
CA GLU A 62 4.95 -14.37 8.21
C GLU A 62 5.02 -13.48 6.97
N LEU A 63 4.15 -12.48 6.91
CA LEU A 63 4.17 -11.37 5.95
C LEU A 63 4.29 -10.05 6.69
N CYS A 64 5.01 -9.10 6.10
CA CYS A 64 5.20 -7.76 6.63
C CYS A 64 4.30 -6.79 5.88
N TYR A 65 3.45 -6.06 6.60
CA TYR A 65 2.61 -5.02 6.01
C TYR A 65 2.89 -3.66 6.67
N PRO A 66 2.56 -2.53 6.00
CA PRO A 66 2.72 -1.19 6.57
C PRO A 66 2.08 -1.10 7.95
N SER A 67 2.78 -0.57 8.96
CA SER A 67 2.18 -0.38 10.30
C SER A 67 1.43 0.95 10.43
N ASP A 68 1.73 1.89 9.53
CA ASP A 68 1.22 3.26 9.54
C ASP A 68 1.02 3.81 8.13
N LYS A 69 0.48 5.02 8.03
CA LYS A 69 0.20 5.65 6.72
C LYS A 69 1.44 6.10 5.95
N TYR A 70 2.62 6.06 6.56
CA TYR A 70 3.87 6.50 5.95
C TYR A 70 4.75 5.34 5.47
N SER A 71 4.31 4.09 5.68
CA SER A 71 5.09 2.87 5.43
C SER A 71 4.57 2.05 4.24
N ASP A 72 3.88 2.68 3.29
CA ASP A 72 3.40 2.01 2.07
C ASP A 72 4.53 1.50 1.14
N TYR A 73 5.77 1.97 1.38
CA TYR A 73 7.00 1.52 0.74
C TYR A 73 7.45 0.10 1.09
N ILE A 74 6.75 -0.64 1.99
CA ILE A 74 7.15 -2.00 2.40
C ILE A 74 7.51 -2.93 1.23
N PRO A 75 6.79 -2.95 0.09
CA PRO A 75 7.15 -3.78 -1.07
C PRO A 75 8.51 -3.45 -1.71
N GLU A 76 9.03 -2.24 -1.47
CA GLU A 76 10.32 -1.78 -1.99
C GLU A 76 11.50 -2.34 -1.18
N TYR A 77 11.26 -2.73 0.08
CA TYR A 77 12.28 -3.35 0.93
C TYR A 77 12.42 -4.86 0.72
N PHE A 78 11.32 -5.54 0.40
CA PHE A 78 11.35 -6.98 0.08
C PHE A 78 11.59 -7.16 -1.42
N THR A 79 12.84 -7.02 -1.85
CA THR A 79 13.29 -7.35 -3.22
C THR A 79 13.92 -8.75 -3.24
N ALA A 80 14.04 -9.37 -4.42
CA ALA A 80 14.71 -10.66 -4.53
C ALA A 80 16.18 -10.60 -4.07
N ASP A 81 16.89 -9.50 -4.40
CA ASP A 81 18.27 -9.28 -3.97
C ASP A 81 18.37 -9.14 -2.44
N PHE A 82 17.51 -8.31 -1.84
CA PHE A 82 17.45 -8.20 -0.38
C PHE A 82 17.15 -9.54 0.28
N CYS A 83 16.19 -10.29 -0.28
CA CYS A 83 15.79 -11.59 0.25
C CYS A 83 16.95 -12.59 0.21
N LYS A 84 17.66 -12.67 -0.91
CA LYS A 84 18.83 -13.53 -1.09
C LYS A 84 19.97 -13.19 -0.13
N ASP A 85 20.26 -11.90 0.06
CA ASP A 85 21.40 -11.45 0.86
C ASP A 85 21.12 -11.48 2.36
N TYR A 86 19.91 -11.06 2.77
CA TYR A 86 19.54 -10.90 4.17
C TYR A 86 18.96 -12.19 4.79
N TYR A 87 18.32 -13.04 3.97
CA TYR A 87 17.72 -14.31 4.41
C TYR A 87 18.23 -15.49 3.59
N PRO A 88 19.42 -16.03 3.92
CA PRO A 88 19.96 -17.19 3.21
C PRO A 88 18.96 -18.34 3.12
N GLY A 89 18.66 -18.77 1.90
CA GLY A 89 17.68 -19.83 1.62
C GLY A 89 16.26 -19.33 1.30
N TYR A 90 15.97 -18.05 1.50
CA TYR A 90 14.72 -17.39 1.11
C TYR A 90 15.01 -16.39 -0.01
N ASN A 91 15.33 -16.90 -1.20
CA ASN A 91 15.93 -16.09 -2.28
C ASN A 91 14.92 -15.30 -3.11
N GLU A 92 13.62 -15.57 -2.95
CA GLU A 92 12.56 -14.90 -3.69
C GLU A 92 11.70 -14.03 -2.77
N ARG A 93 10.87 -13.18 -3.37
CA ARG A 93 9.87 -12.40 -2.65
C ARG A 93 8.46 -12.88 -2.98
N VAL A 94 7.55 -12.73 -2.04
CA VAL A 94 6.11 -12.86 -2.27
C VAL A 94 5.38 -11.67 -1.65
N CYS A 95 4.39 -11.12 -2.34
CA CYS A 95 3.51 -10.08 -1.82
C CYS A 95 2.06 -10.53 -1.98
N LYS A 96 1.24 -10.26 -0.98
CA LYS A 96 -0.21 -10.50 -0.99
C LYS A 96 -0.93 -9.21 -0.63
N THR A 97 -2.09 -8.99 -1.25
CA THR A 97 -2.99 -7.90 -0.84
C THR A 97 -3.65 -8.25 0.48
N LYS A 98 -3.71 -7.28 1.41
CA LYS A 98 -4.42 -7.37 2.69
C LYS A 98 -5.26 -6.12 2.89
N ILE A 99 -6.42 -6.28 3.53
CA ILE A 99 -7.22 -5.15 4.01
C ILE A 99 -6.74 -4.78 5.43
N VAL A 100 -6.42 -3.51 5.64
CA VAL A 100 -6.19 -2.92 6.97
C VAL A 100 -7.37 -2.04 7.36
N CYS A 101 -7.66 -2.03 8.66
CA CYS A 101 -8.74 -1.22 9.21
C CYS A 101 -8.33 0.25 9.30
N PRO A 102 -9.30 1.16 9.47
CA PRO A 102 -9.03 2.59 9.53
C PRO A 102 -7.97 2.97 10.56
N LEU A 103 -7.32 4.11 10.34
CA LEU A 103 -6.26 4.57 11.22
C LEU A 103 -6.80 4.93 12.60
N VAL A 104 -6.08 4.52 13.65
CA VAL A 104 -6.17 5.15 14.97
C VAL A 104 -4.94 6.04 15.12
N GLY A 105 -5.13 7.35 14.93
CA GLY A 105 -4.03 8.29 14.77
C GLY A 105 -3.31 8.07 13.44
N ASP A 106 -2.03 7.69 13.48
CA ASP A 106 -1.23 7.40 12.28
C ASP A 106 -1.06 5.90 12.00
N TYR A 107 -1.54 5.02 12.89
CA TYR A 107 -1.31 3.57 12.82
C TYR A 107 -2.52 2.80 12.31
N TRP A 108 -2.27 1.77 11.51
CA TRP A 108 -3.28 0.78 11.15
C TRP A 108 -3.56 -0.12 12.36
N VAL A 109 -4.84 -0.33 12.66
CA VAL A 109 -5.27 -1.34 13.63
C VAL A 109 -5.66 -2.63 12.91
N SER A 110 -5.59 -3.75 13.63
CA SER A 110 -6.10 -5.02 13.12
C SER A 110 -7.60 -4.90 12.85
N CYS A 111 -8.01 -5.35 11.66
CA CYS A 111 -9.29 -6.01 11.50
C CYS A 111 -9.14 -7.45 12.03
#